data_AF-A0A1L9V3B3-F1
#
_entry.id   AF-A0A1L9V3B3-F1
#
_cell.length_a   1.000
_cell.length_b   1.000
_cell.length_c   1.000
_cell.angle_alpha   90.00
_cell.angle_beta   90.00
_cell.angle_gamma   90.00
#
_symmetry.space_group_name_H-M   'P 1'
#
loop_
_entity.id
_entity.type
_entity.pdbx_description
1 polymer ?
#
loop_
_entity_poly.entity_id
_entity_poly.type
_entity_poly.pdbx_seq_one_letter_code
_entity_poly.pdbx_strand_id
1 'polypeptide(L)' 'MPTGGGKSMLFMLPAWVAPRGTTVVVVPLIALRGDLQQRCAKLGIPCVEWESRRPPDEASIVLVTPESAI' A
#
# COMPACT_ATOMS: atom_id res chain seq x y z
N MET A 1 8.03 15.42 5.96
CA MET A 1 6.64 15.67 6.39
C MET A 1 6.32 14.89 7.66
N PRO A 2 5.73 15.51 8.70
CA PRO A 2 5.39 14.84 9.96
C PRO A 2 4.30 13.76 9.79
N THR A 3 4.21 12.82 10.73
CA THR A 3 3.05 11.92 10.84
C THR A 3 1.76 12.73 10.96
N GLY A 4 0.65 12.23 10.40
CA GLY A 4 -0.61 13.00 10.30
C GLY A 4 -0.66 14.07 9.22
N GLY A 5 0.47 14.52 8.66
CA GLY A 5 0.53 15.55 7.61
C GLY A 5 0.11 15.09 6.20
N GLY A 6 -0.71 14.05 6.07
CA GLY A 6 -1.30 13.64 4.78
C GLY A 6 -0.36 12.90 3.80
N LYS A 7 0.87 12.54 4.20
CA LYS A 7 1.85 11.84 3.33
C LYS A 7 1.28 10.66 2.53
N SER A 8 0.37 9.88 3.14
CA SER A 8 -0.23 8.71 2.49
C SER A 8 -0.95 9.05 1.19
N MET A 9 -1.51 10.26 1.08
CA MET A 9 -2.18 10.71 -0.14
C MET A 9 -1.26 10.72 -1.36
N LEU A 10 0.05 10.93 -1.18
CA LEU A 10 1.02 11.00 -2.28
C LEU A 10 1.13 9.68 -3.06
N PHE A 11 0.81 8.55 -2.44
CA PHE A 11 0.78 7.25 -3.11
C PHE A 11 -0.65 6.69 -3.28
N MET A 12 -1.59 7.03 -2.39
CA MET A 12 -2.97 6.54 -2.48
C MET A 12 -3.76 7.24 -3.59
N LEU A 13 -3.62 8.56 -3.75
CA LEU A 13 -4.34 9.30 -4.78
C LEU A 13 -3.98 8.84 -6.20
N PRO A 14 -2.69 8.72 -6.60
CA PRO A 14 -2.36 8.22 -7.92
C PRO A 14 -2.85 6.78 -8.16
N ALA A 15 -2.77 5.90 -7.15
CA ALA A 15 -3.30 4.54 -7.24
C ALA A 15 -4.83 4.49 -7.43
N TRP A 16 -5.55 5.52 -6.98
CA TRP A 16 -7.00 5.63 -7.12
C TRP A 16 -7.43 6.24 -8.46
N VAL A 17 -6.82 7.34 -8.89
CA VAL A 17 -7.26 8.08 -10.10
C VAL A 17 -6.75 7.48 -11.40
N ALA A 18 -5.66 6.71 -11.35
CA ALA A 18 -5.04 6.08 -12.51
C ALA A 18 -4.73 4.60 -12.21
N PRO A 19 -5.75 3.72 -12.23
CA PRO A 19 -5.62 2.32 -11.77
C PRO A 19 -4.80 1.43 -12.71
N ARG A 20 -4.13 2.00 -13.73
CA ARG A 20 -3.23 1.24 -14.60
C ARG A 20 -1.86 1.12 -13.91
N GLY A 21 -1.55 -0.10 -13.48
CA GLY A 21 -0.29 -0.44 -12.81
C GLY A 21 -0.44 -0.63 -11.31
N THR A 22 0.67 -0.96 -10.65
CA THR A 22 0.72 -1.30 -9.23
C THR A 22 1.69 -0.37 -8.51
N THR A 23 1.23 0.23 -7.41
CA THR A 23 2.08 1.03 -6.52
C THR A 23 2.63 0.16 -5.41
N VAL A 24 3.95 -0.01 -5.35
CA VAL A 24 4.62 -0.73 -4.26
C VAL A 24 4.98 0.26 -3.15
N VAL A 25 4.50 0.02 -1.94
CA VAL A 25 4.78 0.86 -0.77
C VAL A 25 5.54 0.04 0.27
N VAL A 26 6.81 0.36 0.46
CA VAL A 26 7.65 -0.28 1.48
C VAL A 26 7.40 0.39 2.83
N VAL A 27 6.95 -0.38 3.81
CA VAL A 27 6.63 0.09 5.17
C VAL A 27 7.43 -0.68 6.23
N PRO A 28 8.17 0.01 7.11
CA PRO A 28 9.04 -0.64 8.09
C PRO A 28 8.29 -1.18 9.32
N LEU A 29 7.02 -0.82 9.51
CA LEU A 29 6.26 -1.16 10.71
C LEU A 29 4.99 -1.94 10.34
N ILE A 30 4.83 -3.12 10.93
CA ILE A 30 3.64 -3.98 10.74
C ILE A 30 2.36 -3.22 11.14
N ALA A 31 2.40 -2.46 12.24
CA ALA A 31 1.27 -1.63 12.66
C ALA A 31 0.88 -0.60 11.59
N LEU A 32 1.87 0.07 10.98
CA LEU A 32 1.62 1.05 9.92
C LEU A 32 1.04 0.38 8.66
N ARG A 33 1.48 -0.83 8.34
CA ARG A 33 0.92 -1.63 7.24
C ARG A 33 -0.58 -1.89 7.44
N GLY A 34 -0.96 -2.32 8.64
CA GLY A 34 -2.37 -2.53 9.01
C GLY A 34 -3.20 -1.25 8.87
N ASP A 35 -2.68 -0.12 9.37
CA ASP A 35 -3.35 1.18 9.25
C ASP A 35 -3.58 1.60 7.80
N LEU A 36 -2.59 1.36 6.92
CA LEU A 36 -2.71 1.69 5.49
C LEU A 36 -3.71 0.79 4.77
N GLN A 37 -3.73 -0.51 5.09
CA GLN A 37 -4.69 -1.44 4.50
C GLN A 37 -6.13 -1.05 4.88
N GLN A 38 -6.36 -0.70 6.15
CA GLN A 38 -7.66 -0.20 6.61
C GLN A 38 -8.08 1.10 5.89
N ARG A 39 -7.14 2.02 5.65
CA ARG A 39 -7.41 3.25 4.90
C ARG A 39 -7.74 2.98 3.43
N CYS A 40 -7.01 2.08 2.78
CA CYS A 40 -7.29 1.70 1.40
C CYS A 40 -8.67 1.07 1.28
N ALA A 41 -9.04 0.18 2.19
CA ALA A 41 -10.37 -0.43 2.23
C ALA A 41 -11.48 0.62 2.38
N LYS A 42 -11.30 1.61 3.26
CA LYS A 42 -12.26 2.73 3.43
C LYS A 42 -12.44 3.58 2.17
N LEU A 43 -11.42 3.65 1.31
CA LEU A 43 -11.44 4.41 0.06
C LEU A 43 -11.77 3.55 -1.16
N GLY A 44 -12.02 2.24 -0.98
CA GLY A 44 -12.26 1.31 -2.08
C GLY A 44 -11.04 1.08 -2.98
N ILE A 45 -9.83 1.31 -2.48
CA ILE A 45 -8.58 1.08 -3.23
C ILE A 45 -8.15 -0.39 -3.04
N PRO A 46 -8.05 -1.20 -4.10
CA PRO A 46 -7.51 -2.55 -4.02
C PRO A 46 -6.09 -2.54 -3.46
N CYS A 47 -5.94 -3.03 -2.24
CA CYS A 47 -4.69 -2.99 -1.49
C CYS A 47 -4.45 -4.33 -0.80
N VAL A 48 -3.26 -4.89 -0.99
CA VAL A 48 -2.86 -6.20 -0.47
C VAL A 48 -1.50 -6.12 0.20
N GLU A 49 -1.26 -7.05 1.12
CA GLU A 49 0.07 -7.32 1.64
C GLU A 49 0.84 -8.18 0.63
N TRP A 50 2.14 -7.90 0.48
CA TRP A 50 3.02 -8.77 -0.27
C TRP A 50 3.26 -10.09 0.46
N GLU A 51 2.97 -11.19 -0.22
CA GLU A 51 3.32 -12.53 0.23
C GLU A 51 4.17 -13.20 -0.85
N SER A 52 5.45 -13.49 -0.56
CA SER A 52 6.41 -13.97 -1.57
C SER A 52 5.98 -15.29 -2.25
N ARG A 53 5.06 -16.05 -1.65
CA ARG A 53 4.54 -17.32 -2.18
C ARG A 53 3.27 -17.16 -3.02
N ARG A 54 2.66 -15.97 -3.01
CA ARG A 54 1.42 -15.66 -3.73
C ARG A 54 1.51 -14.23 -4.24
N PRO A 55 2.08 -14.03 -5.45
CA PRO A 55 2.04 -12.73 -6.10
C PRO A 55 0.58 -12.28 -6.21
N PRO A 56 0.27 -11.01 -5.91
CA PRO A 56 -1.09 -10.52 -6.04
C PRO A 56 -1.47 -10.40 -7.51
N ASP A 57 -2.56 -11.04 -7.91
CA ASP A 57 -2.98 -11.07 -9.32
C ASP A 57 -3.50 -9.71 -9.81
N GLU A 58 -4.15 -8.89 -8.97
CA GLU A 58 -4.64 -7.56 -9.36
C GLU A 58 -4.76 -6.60 -8.15
N ALA A 59 -3.71 -5.86 -7.82
CA ALA A 59 -3.75 -4.84 -6.76
C ALA A 59 -3.22 -3.48 -7.23
N SER A 60 -3.93 -2.42 -6.85
CA SER A 60 -3.51 -1.03 -7.08
C SER A 60 -2.38 -0.63 -6.12
N ILE A 61 -2.41 -1.15 -4.88
CA ILE A 61 -1.36 -0.95 -3.87
C ILE A 61 -0.90 -2.31 -3.32
N VAL A 62 0.42 -2.49 -3.27
CA VAL A 62 1.06 -3.63 -2.59
C VAL A 62 1.91 -3.09 -1.45
N LEU A 63 1.61 -3.52 -0.23
CA LEU A 63 2.35 -3.16 0.97
C LEU A 63 3.42 -4.20 1.26
N VAL A 64 4.68 -3.77 1.33
CA VAL A 64 5.85 -4.65 1.51
C VAL A 64 6.59 -4.24 2.77
N THR A 65 7.13 -5.20 3.53
CA THR A 65 8.10 -4.89 4.60
C THR A 65 9.53 -5.04 4.07
N PRO A 66 10.52 -4.27 4.55
CA PRO A 66 11.89 -4.31 4.03
C PRO A 66 12.50 -5.71 3.96
N GLU A 67 12.18 -6.56 4.93
CA GLU A 67 12.69 -7.93 5.06
C GLU A 67 12.15 -8.87 3.98
N SER A 68 10.99 -8.53 3.41
CA SER A 68 10.33 -9.30 2.35
C SER A 68 10.69 -8.82 0.94
N ALA A 69 11.47 -7.73 0.84
CA ALA A 69 11.82 -7.07 -0.42
C ALA A 69 13.20 -7.47 -0.97
N ILE A 70 13.76 -8.59 -0.49
CA ILE A 70 15.10 -9.10 -0.81
C ILE A 70 15.01 -10.20 -1.86
#